data_AF-A0AAD6X519-F1
#
_entry.id   AF-A0AAD6X519-F1
#
_cell.length_a   1.000
_cell.length_b   1.000
_cell.length_c   1.000
_cell.angle_alpha   90.00
_cell.angle_beta   90.00
_cell.angle_gamma   90.00
#
_symmetry.space_group_name_H-M   'P 1'
#
loop_
_entity.id
_entity.type
_entity.pdbx_description
1 polymer ?
#
loop_
_entity_poly.entity_id
_entity_poly.type
_entity_poly.pdbx_seq_one_letter_code
_entity_poly.pdbx_strand_id
1 'polypeptide(L)'
;YIKGPLDLALLAWTIVVTSYLRLVFSLHIFPWIGRRAGIRRAGKVARFGEQGYSMVYFAVVAVWGVAIMRTTPAFWFRTAFFWRDYPYTHLSGAMKRYYVVQIGYWVQQWTVFLLGLEKRRSDHWEYMVHHVVTVWMVSWSYLINVTLLGTAVFVSMDAPDLLPA
;
A
#
# COMPACT_ATOMS: atom_id res chain seq x y z
N TYR A 1 -6.96 -20.33 7.62
CA TYR A 1 -7.66 -20.13 6.34
C TYR A 1 -6.63 -20.33 5.21
N ILE A 2 -6.94 -21.08 4.15
CA ILE A 2 -5.97 -21.47 3.09
C ILE A 2 -6.01 -20.46 1.92
N LYS A 3 -4.90 -20.29 1.20
CA LYS A 3 -4.82 -19.47 -0.04
C LYS A 3 -5.72 -20.04 -1.13
N GLY A 4 -6.39 -19.20 -1.90
CA GLY A 4 -7.31 -19.71 -2.92
C GLY A 4 -7.75 -18.67 -3.96
N PRO A 5 -8.58 -19.07 -4.94
CA PRO A 5 -9.00 -18.21 -6.06
C PRO A 5 -9.73 -16.93 -5.62
N LEU A 6 -10.38 -16.95 -4.45
CA LEU A 6 -11.01 -15.77 -3.87
C LEU A 6 -9.99 -14.66 -3.55
N ASP A 7 -8.73 -15.01 -3.32
CA ASP A 7 -7.66 -14.03 -3.12
C ASP A 7 -7.38 -13.26 -4.41
N LEU A 8 -7.51 -13.90 -5.59
CA LEU A 8 -7.37 -13.24 -6.89
C LEU A 8 -8.56 -12.32 -7.18
N ALA A 9 -9.77 -12.76 -6.82
CA ALA A 9 -10.97 -11.92 -6.94
C ALA A 9 -10.86 -10.68 -6.03
N LEU A 10 -10.40 -10.85 -4.79
CA LEU A 10 -10.16 -9.74 -3.87
C LEU A 10 -9.04 -8.82 -4.40
N LEU A 11 -7.96 -9.38 -4.95
CA LEU A 11 -6.88 -8.61 -5.55
C LEU A 11 -7.39 -7.73 -6.71
N ALA A 12 -8.13 -8.32 -7.65
CA ALA A 12 -8.71 -7.61 -8.78
C ALA A 12 -9.68 -6.51 -8.31
N TRP A 13 -10.54 -6.84 -7.34
CA TRP A 13 -11.43 -5.87 -6.71
C TRP A 13 -10.66 -4.71 -6.07
N THR A 14 -9.58 -4.99 -5.33
CA THR A 14 -8.73 -3.96 -4.74
C THR A 14 -8.12 -3.06 -5.80
N ILE A 15 -7.59 -3.61 -6.90
CA ILE A 15 -7.00 -2.80 -7.98
C ILE A 15 -8.03 -1.85 -8.58
N VAL A 16 -9.26 -2.32 -8.84
CA VAL A 16 -10.34 -1.49 -9.39
C VAL A 16 -10.75 -0.40 -8.41
N VAL A 17 -10.99 -0.77 -7.14
CA VAL A 17 -11.43 0.17 -6.11
C VAL A 17 -10.37 1.23 -5.82
N THR A 18 -9.11 0.82 -5.67
CA THR A 18 -8.01 1.76 -5.42
C THR A 18 -7.78 2.70 -6.61
N SER A 19 -7.92 2.22 -7.85
CA SER A 19 -7.88 3.06 -9.06
C SER A 19 -9.00 4.09 -9.09
N TYR A 20 -10.24 3.67 -8.76
CA TYR A 20 -11.38 4.58 -8.67
C TYR A 20 -11.20 5.62 -7.56
N LEU A 21 -10.80 5.19 -6.36
CA LEU A 21 -10.52 6.10 -5.24
C LEU A 21 -9.41 7.08 -5.60
N ARG A 22 -8.34 6.62 -6.25
CA ARG A 22 -7.26 7.49 -6.73
C ARG A 22 -7.80 8.58 -7.66
N LEU A 23 -8.65 8.21 -8.62
CA LEU A 23 -9.28 9.16 -9.56
C LEU A 23 -10.11 10.21 -8.81
N VAL A 24 -10.98 9.78 -7.89
CA VAL A 24 -11.86 10.67 -7.13
C VAL A 24 -11.05 11.60 -6.22
N PHE A 25 -10.12 11.06 -5.44
CA PHE A 25 -9.35 11.84 -4.49
C PHE A 25 -8.36 12.79 -5.20
N SER A 26 -7.63 12.29 -6.19
CA SER A 26 -6.55 13.05 -6.84
C SER A 26 -7.06 14.10 -7.82
N LEU A 27 -8.24 13.92 -8.44
CA LEU A 27 -8.79 14.86 -9.42
C LEU A 27 -9.90 15.75 -8.86
N HIS A 28 -10.66 15.29 -7.86
CA HIS A 28 -11.83 16.03 -7.36
C HIS A 28 -11.61 16.55 -5.94
N ILE A 29 -11.40 15.67 -4.96
CA ILE A 29 -11.40 16.04 -3.54
C ILE A 29 -10.22 16.96 -3.19
N PHE A 30 -8.99 16.48 -3.38
CA PHE A 30 -7.81 17.24 -2.98
C PHE A 30 -7.56 18.48 -3.86
N PRO A 31 -7.78 18.47 -5.18
CA PRO A 31 -7.72 19.68 -5.98
C PRO A 31 -8.71 20.76 -5.55
N TRP A 32 -9.90 20.37 -5.08
CA TRP A 32 -10.87 21.31 -4.52
C TRP A 32 -10.37 21.89 -3.19
N ILE A 33 -9.81 21.07 -2.30
CA ILE A 33 -9.21 21.51 -1.03
C ILE A 33 -8.05 22.46 -1.32
N GLY A 34 -7.13 22.08 -2.21
CA GLY A 34 -5.94 22.85 -2.56
C GLY A 34 -6.28 24.22 -3.16
N ARG A 35 -7.31 24.29 -4.02
CA ARG A 35 -7.78 25.57 -4.58
C ARG A 35 -8.38 26.48 -3.50
N ARG A 36 -9.16 25.92 -2.56
CA ARG A 36 -9.69 26.66 -1.40
C ARG A 36 -8.59 27.12 -0.44
N ALA A 37 -7.51 26.35 -0.32
CA ALA A 37 -6.31 26.70 0.43
C ALA A 37 -5.37 27.67 -0.32
N GLY A 38 -5.76 28.20 -1.49
CA GLY A 38 -5.02 29.22 -2.23
C GLY A 38 -3.98 28.70 -3.24
N ILE A 39 -3.92 27.39 -3.50
CA ILE A 39 -3.05 26.83 -4.56
C ILE A 39 -3.67 27.13 -5.93
N ARG A 40 -3.07 28.06 -6.67
CA ARG A 40 -3.58 28.50 -7.99
C ARG A 40 -2.91 27.84 -9.19
N ARG A 41 -1.67 27.35 -9.05
CA ARG A 41 -0.92 26.73 -10.17
C ARG A 41 -1.43 25.31 -10.41
N ALA A 42 -1.96 25.03 -11.61
CA ALA A 42 -2.53 23.73 -11.97
C ALA A 42 -1.60 22.55 -11.65
N GLY A 43 -0.31 22.64 -11.98
CA GLY A 43 0.67 21.59 -11.66
C GLY A 43 0.89 21.36 -10.16
N LYS A 44 0.78 22.41 -9.33
CA LYS A 44 0.84 22.27 -7.86
C LYS A 44 -0.44 21.66 -7.29
N VAL A 45 -1.59 22.00 -7.87
CA VAL A 45 -2.89 21.42 -7.50
C VAL A 45 -2.94 19.92 -7.82
N ALA A 46 -2.48 19.51 -9.00
CA ALA A 46 -2.43 18.10 -9.40
C ALA A 46 -1.51 17.28 -8.48
N ARG A 47 -0.30 17.78 -8.20
CA ARG A 47 0.62 17.13 -7.25
C ARG A 47 0.04 17.03 -5.84
N PHE A 48 -0.61 18.08 -5.37
CA PHE A 48 -1.32 18.05 -4.08
C PHE A 48 -2.42 16.98 -4.07
N GLY A 49 -3.11 16.80 -5.20
CA GLY A 49 -4.08 15.73 -5.43
C GLY A 49 -3.52 14.34 -5.19
N GLU A 50 -2.46 14.01 -5.92
CA GLU A 50 -1.80 12.69 -5.88
C GLU A 50 -1.19 12.39 -4.51
N GLN A 51 -0.55 13.38 -3.88
CA GLN A 51 0.03 13.25 -2.55
C GLN A 51 -1.03 13.09 -1.46
N GLY A 52 -2.12 13.86 -1.55
CA GLY A 52 -3.23 13.74 -0.61
C GLY A 52 -3.87 12.35 -0.65
N TYR A 53 -4.10 11.79 -1.84
CA TYR A 53 -4.62 10.42 -1.97
C TYR A 53 -3.71 9.41 -1.28
N SER A 54 -2.41 9.49 -1.56
CA SER A 54 -1.41 8.58 -0.99
C SER A 54 -1.37 8.68 0.54
N MET A 55 -1.39 9.91 1.08
CA MET A 55 -1.43 10.15 2.52
C MET A 55 -2.66 9.53 3.20
N VAL A 56 -3.85 9.67 2.61
CA VAL A 56 -5.07 9.05 3.16
C VAL A 56 -4.99 7.53 3.11
N TYR A 57 -4.48 6.97 2.01
CA TYR A 57 -4.30 5.53 1.88
C TYR A 57 -3.35 5.00 2.98
N PHE A 58 -2.14 5.56 3.07
CA PHE A 58 -1.13 5.14 4.06
C PHE A 58 -1.61 5.32 5.50
N ALA A 59 -2.42 6.35 5.80
CA ALA A 59 -3.01 6.53 7.12
C ALA A 59 -3.90 5.34 7.51
N VAL A 60 -4.78 4.95 6.60
CA VAL A 60 -5.74 3.86 6.82
C VAL A 60 -5.00 2.53 6.95
N VAL A 61 -4.06 2.23 6.05
CA VAL A 61 -3.35 0.95 6.09
C VAL A 61 -2.33 0.85 7.23
N ALA A 62 -1.74 1.96 7.69
CA ALA A 62 -0.88 1.96 8.88
C ALA A 62 -1.69 1.64 10.14
N VAL A 63 -2.84 2.29 10.34
CA VAL A 63 -3.74 2.00 11.47
C VAL A 63 -4.24 0.55 11.41
N TRP A 64 -4.63 0.09 10.22
CA TRP A 64 -5.07 -1.29 10.03
C TRP A 64 -3.92 -2.28 10.29
N GLY A 65 -2.71 -1.99 9.82
CA GLY A 65 -1.51 -2.79 10.03
C GLY A 65 -1.18 -2.94 11.51
N VAL A 66 -1.22 -1.86 12.29
CA VAL A 66 -1.05 -1.90 13.75
C VAL A 66 -2.14 -2.75 14.41
N ALA A 67 -3.40 -2.62 13.98
CA ALA A 67 -4.49 -3.42 14.50
C ALA A 67 -4.32 -4.93 14.19
N ILE A 68 -3.86 -5.29 12.99
CA ILE A 68 -3.52 -6.67 12.63
C ILE A 68 -2.34 -7.16 13.47
N MET A 69 -1.28 -6.37 13.57
CA MET A 69 -0.07 -6.74 14.29
C MET A 69 -0.35 -7.06 15.77
N ARG A 70 -1.28 -6.33 16.41
CA ARG A 70 -1.77 -6.59 17.79
C ARG A 70 -2.39 -7.98 17.97
N THR A 71 -2.91 -8.58 16.91
CA THR A 71 -3.51 -9.93 16.94
C THR A 71 -2.50 -11.06 16.76
N THR A 72 -1.21 -10.73 16.61
CA THR A 72 -0.15 -11.70 16.31
C THR A 72 0.89 -11.77 17.44
N PRO A 73 1.60 -12.89 17.62
CA PRO A 73 2.67 -12.99 18.64
C PRO A 73 3.85 -12.05 18.36
N ALA A 74 3.98 -11.59 17.10
CA ALA A 74 4.97 -10.63 16.64
C ALA A 74 4.63 -9.16 17.00
N PHE A 75 3.58 -8.91 17.80
CA PHE A 75 3.19 -7.56 18.20
C PHE A 75 4.38 -6.73 18.69
N TRP A 76 4.46 -5.50 18.20
CA TRP A 76 5.52 -4.54 18.51
C TRP A 76 6.93 -5.07 18.23
N PHE A 77 7.13 -5.53 16.98
CA PHE A 77 8.41 -5.95 16.42
C PHE A 77 9.13 -7.03 17.23
N ARG A 78 8.38 -7.98 17.81
CA ARG A 78 8.97 -9.17 18.48
C ARG A 78 9.54 -10.13 17.43
N THR A 79 10.74 -9.82 16.96
CA THR A 79 11.42 -10.48 15.84
C THR A 79 11.68 -11.98 16.05
N ALA A 80 11.72 -12.45 17.30
CA ALA A 80 11.83 -13.87 17.63
C ALA A 80 10.71 -14.71 16.95
N PHE A 81 9.51 -14.15 16.82
CA PHE A 81 8.37 -14.80 16.16
C PHE A 81 8.35 -14.62 14.64
N PHE A 82 9.41 -14.10 14.01
CA PHE A 82 9.46 -14.09 12.53
C PHE A 82 9.83 -15.47 11.98
N TRP A 83 10.64 -16.21 12.71
CA TRP A 83 11.22 -17.48 12.26
C TRP A 83 10.89 -18.67 13.16
N ARG A 84 10.49 -18.44 14.42
CA ARG A 84 10.26 -19.52 15.40
C ARG A 84 9.24 -20.57 14.93
N ASP A 85 8.11 -20.12 14.38
CA ASP A 85 7.02 -21.01 13.95
C ASP A 85 6.79 -20.92 12.43
N TYR A 86 7.81 -20.46 11.68
CA TYR A 86 7.75 -20.42 10.23
C TYR A 86 7.73 -21.85 9.66
N PRO A 87 6.87 -22.17 8.68
CA PRO A 87 6.00 -21.28 7.92
C PRO A 87 4.61 -21.02 8.54
N TYR A 88 4.16 -19.75 8.48
CA TYR A 88 2.84 -19.32 8.94
C TYR A 88 1.74 -19.62 7.89
N THR A 89 1.41 -20.89 7.69
CA THR A 89 0.45 -21.34 6.67
C THR A 89 -1.01 -21.03 7.01
N HIS A 90 -1.33 -20.90 8.29
CA HIS A 90 -2.69 -20.59 8.77
C HIS A 90 -2.83 -19.10 9.08
N LEU A 91 -3.21 -18.31 8.07
CA LEU A 91 -3.52 -16.89 8.26
C LEU A 91 -4.94 -16.70 8.78
N SER A 92 -5.09 -15.72 9.68
CA SER A 92 -6.42 -15.19 10.03
C SER A 92 -7.04 -14.52 8.80
N GLY A 93 -8.37 -14.53 8.70
CA GLY A 93 -9.05 -13.87 7.59
C GLY A 93 -8.74 -12.37 7.51
N ALA A 94 -8.53 -11.73 8.67
CA ALA A 94 -8.15 -10.32 8.74
C ALA A 94 -6.74 -10.07 8.20
N MET A 95 -5.74 -10.87 8.62
CA MET A 95 -4.36 -10.80 8.12
C MET A 95 -4.32 -11.00 6.61
N LYS A 96 -5.03 -12.02 6.11
CA LYS A 96 -5.12 -12.30 4.68
C LYS A 96 -5.69 -11.11 3.90
N ARG A 97 -6.83 -10.56 4.32
CA ARG A 97 -7.43 -9.40 3.63
C ARG A 97 -6.51 -8.20 3.62
N TYR A 98 -5.88 -7.90 4.75
CA TYR A 98 -4.88 -6.83 4.85
C TYR A 98 -3.75 -7.03 3.84
N TYR A 99 -3.21 -8.25 3.78
CA TYR A 99 -2.12 -8.59 2.89
C TYR A 99 -2.49 -8.47 1.40
N VAL A 100 -3.64 -9.02 1.00
CA VAL A 100 -4.11 -8.95 -0.39
C VAL A 100 -4.42 -7.50 -0.79
N VAL A 101 -4.93 -6.68 0.13
CA VAL A 101 -5.16 -5.26 -0.13
C VAL A 101 -3.83 -4.50 -0.36
N GLN A 102 -2.80 -4.78 0.44
CA GLN A 102 -1.46 -4.19 0.23
C GLN A 102 -0.90 -4.59 -1.15
N ILE A 103 -0.96 -5.89 -1.51
CA ILE A 103 -0.54 -6.36 -2.85
C ILE A 103 -1.33 -5.61 -3.94
N GLY A 104 -2.66 -5.54 -3.81
CA GLY A 104 -3.53 -4.92 -4.81
C GLY A 104 -3.22 -3.45 -5.04
N TYR A 105 -2.93 -2.69 -3.97
CA TYR A 105 -2.53 -1.29 -4.09
C TYR A 105 -1.18 -1.14 -4.80
N TRP A 106 -0.16 -1.91 -4.44
CA TRP A 106 1.14 -1.81 -5.09
C TRP A 106 1.10 -2.24 -6.56
N VAL A 107 0.29 -3.24 -6.90
CA VAL A 107 0.01 -3.61 -8.30
C VAL A 107 -0.74 -2.50 -9.03
N GLN A 108 -1.68 -1.84 -8.37
CA GLN A 108 -2.39 -0.68 -8.92
C GLN A 108 -1.43 0.49 -9.21
N GLN A 109 -0.53 0.82 -8.28
CA GLN A 109 0.50 1.85 -8.49
C GLN A 109 1.43 1.49 -9.65
N TRP A 110 1.88 0.23 -9.71
CA TRP A 110 2.67 -0.26 -10.83
C TRP A 110 1.93 -0.15 -12.18
N THR A 111 0.62 -0.42 -12.19
CA THR A 111 -0.20 -0.29 -13.41
C THR A 111 -0.29 1.16 -13.88
N VAL A 112 -0.50 2.11 -12.97
CA VAL A 112 -0.48 3.55 -13.29
C VAL A 112 0.87 3.95 -13.88
N PHE A 113 1.95 3.48 -13.28
CA PHE A 113 3.30 3.73 -13.76
C PHE A 113 3.50 3.20 -15.19
N LEU A 114 3.14 1.94 -15.45
CA LEU A 114 3.26 1.30 -16.77
C LEU A 114 2.45 2.02 -17.85
N LEU A 115 1.27 2.56 -17.50
CA LEU A 115 0.41 3.30 -18.41
C LEU A 115 0.87 4.76 -18.62
N GLY A 116 1.92 5.22 -17.93
CA GLY A 116 2.44 6.58 -18.06
C GLY A 116 1.45 7.66 -17.60
N LEU A 117 0.54 7.32 -16.68
CA LEU A 117 -0.47 8.26 -16.17
C LEU A 117 0.12 9.29 -15.21
N GLU A 118 1.32 9.02 -14.67
CA GLU A 118 2.08 9.96 -13.85
C GLU A 118 3.14 10.70 -14.66
N LYS A 119 3.33 11.98 -14.36
CA LYS A 119 4.36 12.79 -15.00
C LYS A 119 5.74 12.26 -14.64
N ARG A 120 6.58 12.04 -15.66
CA ARG A 120 7.96 11.58 -15.50
C ARG A 120 8.75 12.50 -14.55
N ARG A 121 9.25 11.92 -13.46
CA ARG A 121 10.13 12.56 -12.48
C ARG A 121 11.60 12.45 -12.92
N SER A 122 12.49 13.29 -12.39
CA SER A 122 13.91 13.31 -12.77
C SER A 122 14.67 12.03 -12.40
N ASP A 123 14.20 11.31 -11.39
CA ASP A 123 14.67 10.05 -10.82
C ASP A 123 13.78 8.85 -11.24
N HIS A 124 13.18 8.94 -12.43
CA HIS A 124 12.21 7.96 -12.94
C HIS A 124 12.69 6.49 -12.87
N TRP A 125 13.98 6.24 -13.13
CA TRP A 125 14.54 4.88 -13.09
C TRP A 125 14.71 4.32 -11.69
N GLU A 126 15.13 5.15 -10.74
CA GLU A 126 15.20 4.72 -9.34
C GLU A 126 13.78 4.41 -8.82
N TYR A 127 12.82 5.28 -9.14
CA TYR A 127 11.41 5.10 -8.77
C TYR A 127 10.78 3.83 -9.37
N MET A 128 11.14 3.50 -10.63
CA MET A 128 10.70 2.28 -11.30
C MET A 128 11.26 1.04 -10.61
N VAL A 129 12.59 1.00 -10.41
CA VAL A 129 13.26 -0.13 -9.76
C VAL A 129 12.68 -0.36 -8.37
N HIS A 130 12.46 0.72 -7.62
CA HIS A 130 11.80 0.66 -6.32
C HIS A 130 10.43 -0.02 -6.42
N HIS A 131 9.56 0.37 -7.36
CA HIS A 131 8.25 -0.26 -7.51
C HIS A 131 8.32 -1.74 -7.87
N VAL A 132 9.24 -2.14 -8.75
CA VAL A 132 9.44 -3.56 -9.09
C VAL A 132 9.82 -4.35 -7.84
N VAL A 133 10.78 -3.84 -7.07
CA VAL A 133 11.25 -4.49 -5.84
C VAL A 133 10.13 -4.54 -4.81
N THR A 134 9.37 -3.47 -4.61
CA THR A 134 8.26 -3.42 -3.65
C THR A 134 7.16 -4.42 -4.02
N VAL A 135 6.69 -4.43 -5.28
CA VAL A 135 5.69 -5.42 -5.74
C VAL A 135 6.21 -6.84 -5.58
N TRP A 136 7.49 -7.08 -5.89
CA TRP A 136 8.13 -8.38 -5.71
C TRP A 136 8.17 -8.79 -4.24
N MET A 137 8.69 -7.95 -3.34
CA MET A 137 8.81 -8.22 -1.91
C MET A 137 7.46 -8.51 -1.26
N VAL A 138 6.44 -7.69 -1.57
CA VAL A 138 5.10 -7.83 -1.02
C VAL A 138 4.43 -9.11 -1.52
N SER A 139 4.49 -9.38 -2.83
CA SER A 139 3.92 -10.60 -3.40
C SER A 139 4.62 -11.86 -2.86
N TRP A 140 5.96 -11.87 -2.84
CA TRP A 140 6.73 -13.01 -2.35
C TRP A 140 6.50 -13.27 -0.87
N SER A 141 6.44 -12.22 -0.04
CA SER A 141 6.20 -12.38 1.38
C SER A 141 4.87 -13.07 1.68
N TYR A 142 3.82 -12.80 0.88
CA TYR A 142 2.59 -13.60 0.91
C TYR A 142 2.81 -15.02 0.41
N LEU A 143 3.40 -15.22 -0.77
CA LEU A 143 3.55 -16.52 -1.42
C LEU A 143 4.31 -17.53 -0.55
N ILE A 144 5.42 -17.12 0.09
CA ILE A 144 6.26 -18.00 0.93
C ILE A 144 5.88 -18.00 2.42
N ASN A 145 4.78 -17.34 2.79
CA ASN A 145 4.23 -17.32 4.16
C ASN A 145 5.14 -16.64 5.22
N VAL A 146 5.94 -15.63 4.84
CA VAL A 146 6.69 -14.78 5.79
C VAL A 146 5.86 -13.55 6.20
N THR A 147 4.57 -13.76 6.47
CA THR A 147 3.59 -12.68 6.63
C THR A 147 3.79 -11.86 7.91
N LEU A 148 4.27 -12.45 9.01
CA LEU A 148 4.54 -11.68 10.24
C LEU A 148 5.66 -10.66 10.04
N LEU A 149 6.73 -11.08 9.37
CA LEU A 149 7.81 -10.19 8.93
C LEU A 149 7.28 -9.12 7.97
N GLY A 150 6.49 -9.53 6.97
CA GLY A 150 5.88 -8.60 6.01
C GLY A 150 4.99 -7.55 6.67
N THR A 151 4.15 -7.93 7.63
CA THR A 151 3.31 -7.00 8.40
C THR A 151 4.15 -6.04 9.22
N ALA A 152 5.24 -6.50 9.85
CA ALA A 152 6.16 -5.60 10.55
C ALA A 152 6.79 -4.58 9.60
N VAL A 153 7.21 -5.02 8.41
CA VAL A 153 7.75 -4.12 7.36
C VAL A 153 6.71 -3.08 6.95
N PHE A 154 5.46 -3.48 6.65
CA PHE A 154 4.39 -2.53 6.31
C PHE A 154 4.19 -1.48 7.40
N VAL A 155 4.05 -1.90 8.66
CA VAL A 155 3.85 -0.97 9.79
C VAL A 155 5.04 -0.03 9.95
N SER A 156 6.27 -0.49 9.71
CA SER A 156 7.47 0.37 9.82
C SER A 156 7.64 1.35 8.66
N MET A 157 7.19 0.99 7.45
CA MET A 157 7.40 1.78 6.22
C MET A 157 6.23 2.73 5.95
N ASP A 158 4.99 2.30 6.20
CA ASP A 158 3.79 3.11 5.96
C ASP A 158 3.69 4.29 6.95
N ALA A 159 4.34 4.19 8.12
CA ALA A 159 4.29 5.22 9.18
C ALA A 159 5.13 6.48 8.86
N PRO A 160 6.38 6.39 8.37
CA PRO A 160 7.11 7.53 7.84
C PRO A 160 6.41 8.23 6.66
N ASP A 161 5.77 7.47 5.77
CA ASP A 161 5.08 8.00 4.57
C ASP A 161 3.84 8.86 4.89
N LEU A 162 3.39 8.85 6.15
CA LEU A 162 2.34 9.73 6.67
C LEU A 162 2.80 11.14 6.97
N LEU A 163 4.09 11.32 7.25
CA LEU A 163 4.64 12.63 7.63
C LEU A 163 5.14 13.32 6.36
N PRO A 164 4.64 14.52 6.03
CA PRO A 164 5.20 15.28 4.92
C PRO A 164 6.66 15.65 5.25
N ALA A 165 7.58 15.17 4.43
CA ALA A 165 8.97 15.60 4.41
C ALA A 165 9.13 17.02 3.81
#